data_AF-A2E7C0-F1
#
_entry.id   AF-A2E7C0-F1
#
_cell.length_a   1.000
_cell.length_b   1.000
_cell.length_c   1.000
_cell.angle_alpha   90.00
_cell.angle_beta   90.00
_cell.angle_gamma   90.00
#
_symmetry.space_group_name_H-M   'P 1'
#
loop_
_entity.id
_entity.type
_entity.pdbx_description
1 polymer ?
#
loop_
_entity_poly.entity_id
_entity_poly.type
_entity_poly.pdbx_seq_one_letter_code
_entity_poly.pdbx_strand_id
1 'polypeptide(L)'
;MQLERSFSDYYGNLQFEEKTKNETISSTGNFYIHNSIFSFHQKRAIYLNSNSKVLLETCTFYNNSSKGYGGSFYIAYSDCVLVHICCSHSSSTDLGCGYCIDFASSKKNYAFESSVSSCSGYGGAFSHYQGYIQVSNMNTSNHEITYDAAYLIQFPTGTGILNLTTAFNTSSKEEAGMFNNDGTFKITKCNYLSNTYTGSDNGIIICDYGTCTFFDCSFMNNKGNKFFYGNPNINHCYFKDNEVSDYPNNIDSVDPLDSFISHYTTDKCYDTYYFYYRNDNINLPNFEVNVIRSYKRYDNENENEEEGNENEINNIQNIALNVYKTSFAEVLNLPSLFS
;
A
#
# COMPACT_ATOMS: atom_id res chain seq x y z
N MET A 1 22.23 8.21 -2.99
CA MET A 1 22.80 7.60 -1.77
C MET A 1 21.78 6.58 -1.29
N GLN A 2 22.00 5.32 -1.61
CA GLN A 2 21.07 4.22 -1.37
C GLN A 2 21.57 3.55 -0.08
N LEU A 3 20.89 3.79 1.05
CA LEU A 3 21.25 3.16 2.33
C LEU A 3 20.44 1.86 2.42
N GLU A 4 20.85 0.86 1.64
CA GLU A 4 20.38 -0.52 1.86
C GLU A 4 20.80 -0.91 3.29
N ARG A 5 19.82 -1.15 4.14
CA ARG A 5 20.04 -1.59 5.53
C ARG A 5 20.02 -3.12 5.54
N SER A 6 21.08 -3.70 6.04
CA SER A 6 21.22 -5.14 6.21
C SER A 6 20.24 -5.68 7.25
N PHE A 7 19.98 -6.99 7.23
CA PHE A 7 19.25 -7.68 8.29
C PHE A 7 19.80 -7.34 9.69
N SER A 8 21.13 -7.23 9.79
CA SER A 8 21.83 -6.91 11.04
C SER A 8 21.58 -5.49 11.54
N ASP A 9 21.26 -4.53 10.67
CA ASP A 9 20.90 -3.18 11.09
C ASP A 9 19.55 -3.15 11.83
N TYR A 10 18.65 -4.08 11.51
CA TYR A 10 17.34 -4.19 12.17
C TYR A 10 17.33 -5.15 13.35
N TYR A 11 18.14 -6.22 13.29
CA TYR A 11 18.03 -7.37 14.20
C TYR A 11 19.35 -7.80 14.84
N GLY A 12 20.45 -7.09 14.59
CA GLY A 12 21.77 -7.40 15.13
C GLY A 12 22.36 -8.69 14.55
N ASN A 13 23.15 -9.40 15.36
CA ASN A 13 23.90 -10.59 14.92
C ASN A 13 23.08 -11.90 15.00
N LEU A 14 21.75 -11.82 14.88
CA LEU A 14 20.89 -13.00 14.88
C LEU A 14 21.14 -13.84 13.61
N GLN A 15 21.18 -15.16 13.78
CA GLN A 15 21.23 -16.09 12.65
C GLN A 15 19.90 -16.06 11.90
N PHE A 16 19.98 -16.13 10.57
CA PHE A 16 18.82 -16.14 9.67
C PHE A 16 19.04 -17.12 8.52
N GLU A 17 17.94 -17.56 7.91
CA GLU A 17 17.93 -18.28 6.65
C GLU A 17 17.71 -17.28 5.50
N GLU A 18 18.57 -17.35 4.49
CA GLU A 18 18.46 -16.54 3.28
C GLU A 18 17.54 -17.21 2.26
N LYS A 19 16.62 -16.43 1.69
CA LYS A 19 15.63 -16.90 0.71
C LYS A 19 15.59 -15.98 -0.51
N THR A 20 15.81 -16.55 -1.69
CA THR A 20 15.94 -15.81 -2.96
C THR A 20 15.11 -16.39 -4.10
N LYS A 21 14.21 -17.35 -3.81
CA LYS A 21 13.51 -18.15 -4.83
C LYS A 21 12.00 -18.03 -4.69
N ASN A 22 11.30 -18.33 -5.79
CA ASN A 22 9.84 -18.50 -5.82
C ASN A 22 9.41 -19.81 -5.11
N GLU A 23 9.65 -19.90 -3.81
CA GLU A 23 9.30 -21.04 -2.96
C GLU A 23 8.20 -20.66 -1.97
N THR A 24 7.50 -21.67 -1.43
CA THR A 24 6.59 -21.43 -0.30
C THR A 24 7.39 -21.45 1.00
N ILE A 25 7.27 -20.39 1.79
CA ILE A 25 7.98 -20.25 3.08
C ILE A 25 6.96 -20.33 4.21
N SER A 26 7.05 -21.39 5.03
CA SER A 26 6.14 -21.60 6.15
C SER A 26 6.76 -22.27 7.38
N SER A 27 8.10 -22.30 7.46
CA SER A 27 8.84 -22.84 8.60
C SER A 27 9.03 -21.78 9.69
N THR A 28 9.39 -22.22 10.89
CA THR A 28 9.81 -21.34 11.98
C THR A 28 11.29 -21.00 11.83
N GLY A 29 11.66 -19.73 11.93
CA GLY A 29 13.05 -19.29 11.84
C GLY A 29 13.14 -17.78 11.60
N ASN A 30 14.35 -17.22 11.65
CA ASN A 30 14.53 -15.85 11.18
C ASN A 30 14.83 -15.88 9.68
N PHE A 31 14.29 -14.94 8.91
CA PHE A 31 14.40 -14.96 7.46
C PHE A 31 14.87 -13.61 6.94
N TYR A 32 15.84 -13.67 6.04
CA TYR A 32 16.14 -12.59 5.12
C TYR A 32 15.70 -13.03 3.73
N ILE A 33 14.62 -12.41 3.24
CA ILE A 33 13.97 -12.78 1.98
C ILE A 33 14.16 -11.61 1.04
N HIS A 34 14.96 -11.79 -0.01
CA HIS A 34 15.32 -10.65 -0.84
C HIS A 34 15.50 -11.00 -2.32
N ASN A 35 15.44 -9.97 -3.16
CA ASN A 35 15.66 -10.05 -4.61
C ASN A 35 14.86 -11.19 -5.27
N SER A 36 13.62 -11.38 -4.82
CA SER A 36 12.79 -12.54 -5.16
C SER A 36 11.51 -12.14 -5.86
N ILE A 37 11.04 -13.02 -6.75
CA ILE A 37 9.71 -12.93 -7.35
C ILE A 37 8.88 -14.12 -6.88
N PHE A 38 7.78 -13.85 -6.19
CA PHE A 38 6.80 -14.83 -5.76
C PHE A 38 5.55 -14.69 -6.61
N SER A 39 5.28 -15.69 -7.44
CA SER A 39 4.19 -15.57 -8.42
C SER A 39 3.35 -16.83 -8.56
N PHE A 40 2.05 -16.63 -8.80
CA PHE A 40 1.06 -17.68 -9.08
C PHE A 40 0.87 -18.71 -7.97
N HIS A 41 1.19 -18.37 -6.72
CA HIS A 41 0.83 -19.23 -5.61
C HIS A 41 -0.69 -19.22 -5.42
N GLN A 42 -1.30 -20.40 -5.38
CA GLN A 42 -2.74 -20.58 -5.05
C GLN A 42 -2.97 -20.77 -3.54
N LYS A 43 -1.89 -20.56 -2.79
CA LYS A 43 -1.81 -20.37 -1.34
C LYS A 43 -0.91 -19.15 -1.15
N ARG A 44 -0.76 -18.67 0.08
CA ARG A 44 0.21 -17.60 0.35
C ARG A 44 1.61 -18.09 0.01
N ALA A 45 2.41 -17.24 -0.62
CA ALA A 45 3.82 -17.52 -0.87
C ALA A 45 4.59 -17.61 0.47
N ILE A 46 4.26 -16.73 1.41
CA ILE A 46 4.88 -16.71 2.74
C ILE A 46 3.77 -16.76 3.80
N TYR A 47 3.88 -17.72 4.71
CA TYR A 47 2.99 -17.86 5.86
C TYR A 47 3.84 -18.11 7.11
N LEU A 48 4.08 -17.06 7.89
CA LEU A 48 4.84 -17.15 9.12
C LEU A 48 3.91 -16.84 10.28
N ASN A 49 3.77 -17.77 11.22
CA ASN A 49 2.95 -17.60 12.41
C ASN A 49 3.73 -18.13 13.63
N SER A 50 4.79 -17.41 13.97
CA SER A 50 5.75 -17.79 15.02
C SER A 50 6.55 -16.56 15.46
N ASN A 51 7.42 -16.68 16.46
CA ASN A 51 8.26 -15.58 16.94
C ASN A 51 9.51 -15.33 16.06
N SER A 52 9.29 -15.05 14.77
CA SER A 52 10.36 -14.87 13.78
C SER A 52 10.84 -13.42 13.69
N LYS A 53 12.07 -13.21 13.20
CA LYS A 53 12.56 -11.91 12.71
C LYS A 53 12.66 -11.97 11.19
N VAL A 54 11.94 -11.09 10.52
CA VAL A 54 11.72 -11.19 9.08
C VAL A 54 12.04 -9.85 8.40
N LEU A 55 13.02 -9.86 7.52
CA LEU A 55 13.28 -8.76 6.58
C LEU A 55 12.90 -9.24 5.18
N LEU A 56 11.94 -8.56 4.56
CA LEU A 56 11.69 -8.68 3.13
C LEU A 56 12.27 -7.45 2.44
N GLU A 57 13.12 -7.66 1.44
CA GLU A 57 13.80 -6.57 0.73
C GLU A 57 13.78 -6.79 -0.79
N THR A 58 13.28 -5.82 -1.56
CA THR A 58 13.30 -5.89 -3.02
C THR A 58 12.61 -7.17 -3.54
N CYS A 59 11.41 -7.43 -3.03
CA CYS A 59 10.61 -8.60 -3.40
C CYS A 59 9.36 -8.18 -4.18
N THR A 60 9.05 -8.94 -5.22
CA THR A 60 7.83 -8.77 -6.03
C THR A 60 6.91 -9.95 -5.80
N PHE A 61 5.64 -9.66 -5.54
CA PHE A 61 4.58 -10.64 -5.40
C PHE A 61 3.54 -10.39 -6.49
N TYR A 62 3.32 -11.37 -7.36
CA TYR A 62 2.46 -11.21 -8.53
C TYR A 62 1.44 -12.32 -8.65
N ASN A 63 0.16 -11.95 -8.70
CA ASN A 63 -0.94 -12.87 -8.98
C ASN A 63 -0.97 -14.08 -8.03
N ASN A 64 -0.76 -13.82 -6.74
CA ASN A 64 -0.91 -14.82 -5.69
C ASN A 64 -2.32 -14.74 -5.10
N SER A 65 -2.84 -15.87 -4.63
CA SER A 65 -4.16 -15.93 -4.04
C SER A 65 -4.18 -16.79 -2.78
N SER A 66 -5.07 -16.47 -1.84
CA SER A 66 -5.26 -17.28 -0.65
C SER A 66 -6.70 -17.24 -0.11
N LYS A 67 -7.07 -18.24 0.70
CA LYS A 67 -8.40 -18.35 1.33
C LYS A 67 -8.45 -17.80 2.78
N GLY A 68 -7.56 -16.87 3.14
CA GLY A 68 -7.52 -16.26 4.47
C GLY A 68 -6.59 -15.05 4.49
N TYR A 69 -6.28 -14.49 5.66
CA TYR A 69 -5.45 -13.28 5.79
C TYR A 69 -4.20 -13.24 4.91
N GLY A 70 -3.94 -12.16 4.17
CA GLY A 70 -2.75 -12.08 3.31
C GLY A 70 -2.92 -12.88 2.01
N GLY A 71 -3.06 -12.20 0.86
CA GLY A 71 -3.11 -12.90 -0.44
C GLY A 71 -1.74 -13.41 -0.86
N SER A 72 -0.73 -12.55 -0.86
CA SER A 72 0.66 -12.92 -1.16
C SER A 72 1.40 -13.45 0.07
N PHE A 73 1.32 -12.74 1.19
CA PHE A 73 1.94 -13.20 2.43
C PHE A 73 1.18 -12.80 3.68
N TYR A 74 1.36 -13.62 4.71
CA TYR A 74 0.86 -13.38 6.05
C TYR A 74 1.95 -13.64 7.07
N ILE A 75 2.24 -12.63 7.88
CA ILE A 75 3.27 -12.69 8.92
C ILE A 75 2.62 -12.33 10.25
N ALA A 76 2.48 -13.30 11.13
CA ALA A 76 1.88 -13.15 12.44
C ALA A 76 2.87 -13.44 13.57
N TYR A 77 2.72 -12.72 14.68
CA TYR A 77 3.53 -12.87 15.88
C TYR A 77 5.04 -12.77 15.62
N SER A 78 5.48 -12.03 14.60
CA SER A 78 6.88 -11.87 14.21
C SER A 78 7.25 -10.38 14.13
N ASP A 79 8.54 -10.06 14.24
CA ASP A 79 9.01 -8.76 13.76
C ASP A 79 9.05 -8.83 12.24
N CYS A 80 8.53 -7.81 11.59
CA CYS A 80 8.52 -7.70 10.15
C CYS A 80 8.99 -6.31 9.73
N VAL A 81 9.96 -6.28 8.83
CA VAL A 81 10.38 -5.09 8.11
C VAL A 81 10.27 -5.37 6.61
N LEU A 82 9.49 -4.56 5.93
CA LEU A 82 9.32 -4.58 4.48
C LEU A 82 10.07 -3.39 3.88
N VAL A 83 10.93 -3.63 2.89
CA VAL A 83 11.64 -2.58 2.13
C VAL A 83 11.53 -2.91 0.65
N HIS A 84 11.16 -1.94 -0.20
CA HIS A 84 11.07 -2.16 -1.65
C HIS A 84 10.16 -3.33 -2.05
N ILE A 85 9.01 -3.46 -1.37
CA ILE A 85 8.07 -4.54 -1.66
C ILE A 85 7.10 -4.08 -2.72
N CYS A 86 6.89 -4.95 -3.70
CA CYS A 86 5.82 -4.82 -4.66
C CYS A 86 4.83 -5.98 -4.47
N CYS A 87 3.54 -5.67 -4.31
CA CYS A 87 2.46 -6.64 -4.43
C CYS A 87 1.48 -6.21 -5.52
N SER A 88 1.21 -7.08 -6.48
CA SER A 88 0.28 -6.78 -7.56
C SER A 88 -0.64 -7.95 -7.89
N HIS A 89 -1.90 -7.66 -8.22
CA HIS A 89 -2.91 -8.65 -8.62
C HIS A 89 -3.11 -9.77 -7.58
N SER A 90 -2.81 -9.50 -6.31
CA SER A 90 -2.98 -10.49 -5.25
C SER A 90 -4.42 -10.49 -4.75
N SER A 91 -4.90 -11.65 -4.31
CA SER A 91 -6.26 -11.78 -3.78
C SER A 91 -6.37 -12.59 -2.50
N SER A 92 -7.36 -12.24 -1.68
CA SER A 92 -7.67 -12.90 -0.42
C SER A 92 -9.17 -12.93 -0.19
N THR A 93 -9.70 -13.97 0.45
CA THR A 93 -11.08 -14.00 0.93
C THR A 93 -11.26 -13.37 2.32
N ASP A 94 -10.22 -12.75 2.87
CA ASP A 94 -10.15 -12.16 4.21
C ASP A 94 -9.30 -10.86 4.15
N LEU A 95 -8.83 -10.32 5.29
CA LEU A 95 -8.05 -9.07 5.33
C LEU A 95 -6.67 -9.19 4.64
N GLY A 96 -6.19 -8.09 4.06
CA GLY A 96 -4.84 -7.99 3.49
C GLY A 96 -4.71 -8.69 2.14
N CYS A 97 -5.46 -8.24 1.12
CA CYS A 97 -5.52 -8.86 -0.20
C CYS A 97 -4.14 -8.94 -0.89
N GLY A 98 -3.29 -7.94 -0.69
CA GLY A 98 -1.85 -7.98 -0.97
C GLY A 98 -1.13 -8.74 0.11
N TYR A 99 -1.09 -8.19 1.32
CA TYR A 99 -0.46 -8.84 2.47
C TYR A 99 -1.11 -8.45 3.79
N CYS A 100 -0.83 -9.24 4.83
CA CYS A 100 -1.24 -8.93 6.19
C CYS A 100 -0.09 -9.20 7.18
N ILE A 101 0.20 -8.22 8.05
CA ILE A 101 1.12 -8.38 9.18
C ILE A 101 0.30 -8.24 10.46
N ASP A 102 0.32 -9.28 11.29
CA ASP A 102 -0.60 -9.44 12.42
C ASP A 102 0.10 -9.75 13.76
N PHE A 103 -0.51 -9.33 14.86
CA PHE A 103 -0.09 -9.57 16.25
C PHE A 103 1.40 -9.34 16.54
N ALA A 104 1.91 -8.17 16.15
CA ALA A 104 3.28 -7.75 16.41
C ALA A 104 3.45 -7.04 17.78
N SER A 105 2.81 -7.52 18.86
CA SER A 105 2.89 -6.84 20.18
C SER A 105 4.34 -6.72 20.68
N SER A 106 4.80 -5.48 20.89
CA SER A 106 6.21 -5.08 21.14
C SER A 106 7.22 -5.35 20.01
N LYS A 107 6.75 -5.70 18.81
CA LYS A 107 7.55 -6.08 17.64
C LYS A 107 7.50 -4.99 16.57
N LYS A 108 8.51 -5.00 15.70
CA LYS A 108 8.56 -4.11 14.52
C LYS A 108 7.48 -4.52 13.52
N ASN A 109 6.69 -3.57 13.06
CA ASN A 109 5.70 -3.75 12.00
C ASN A 109 5.88 -2.63 10.98
N TYR A 110 6.92 -2.76 10.15
CA TYR A 110 7.40 -1.67 9.30
C TYR A 110 7.21 -1.98 7.82
N ALA A 111 6.84 -0.96 7.05
CA ALA A 111 6.86 -1.00 5.60
C ALA A 111 7.40 0.30 5.01
N PHE A 112 8.45 0.19 4.21
CA PHE A 112 9.14 1.30 3.60
C PHE A 112 9.21 1.12 2.08
N GLU A 113 8.96 2.21 1.35
CA GLU A 113 9.20 2.28 -0.10
C GLU A 113 8.55 1.11 -0.84
N SER A 114 7.26 0.90 -0.60
CA SER A 114 6.55 -0.30 -1.05
C SER A 114 5.31 0.07 -1.84
N SER A 115 4.86 -0.82 -2.71
CA SER A 115 3.65 -0.63 -3.50
C SER A 115 2.74 -1.84 -3.46
N VAL A 116 1.44 -1.59 -3.38
CA VAL A 116 0.37 -2.57 -3.50
C VAL A 116 -0.58 -2.10 -4.61
N SER A 117 -0.92 -2.95 -5.57
CA SER A 117 -1.81 -2.54 -6.65
C SER A 117 -2.68 -3.65 -7.20
N SER A 118 -3.87 -3.27 -7.69
CA SER A 118 -4.76 -4.19 -8.39
C SER A 118 -5.12 -5.45 -7.58
N CYS A 119 -5.05 -5.35 -6.25
CA CYS A 119 -5.48 -6.40 -5.34
C CYS A 119 -7.00 -6.38 -5.18
N SER A 120 -7.58 -7.56 -4.96
CA SER A 120 -9.02 -7.75 -4.79
C SER A 120 -9.32 -8.74 -3.66
N GLY A 121 -10.47 -8.58 -3.01
CA GLY A 121 -10.85 -9.45 -1.91
C GLY A 121 -11.80 -8.83 -0.91
N TYR A 122 -11.75 -9.33 0.33
CA TYR A 122 -12.71 -8.95 1.36
C TYR A 122 -12.33 -7.67 2.10
N GLY A 123 -11.11 -7.57 2.64
CA GLY A 123 -10.69 -6.37 3.36
C GLY A 123 -9.24 -5.97 3.07
N GLY A 124 -8.95 -4.67 3.08
CA GLY A 124 -7.62 -4.06 2.99
C GLY A 124 -6.70 -4.56 1.89
N ALA A 125 -6.24 -3.72 0.95
CA ALA A 125 -5.15 -4.14 0.05
C ALA A 125 -3.89 -4.54 0.84
N PHE A 126 -3.62 -3.87 1.94
CA PHE A 126 -2.71 -4.38 2.96
C PHE A 126 -3.24 -4.15 4.37
N SER A 127 -2.75 -4.96 5.32
CA SER A 127 -3.12 -4.86 6.73
C SER A 127 -1.90 -4.83 7.65
N HIS A 128 -1.91 -3.93 8.63
CA HIS A 128 -0.97 -3.85 9.74
C HIS A 128 -1.75 -3.85 11.06
N TYR A 129 -1.69 -4.95 11.79
CA TYR A 129 -2.39 -5.12 13.07
C TYR A 129 -1.40 -5.25 14.22
N GLN A 130 -1.50 -4.33 15.18
CA GLN A 130 -0.65 -4.26 16.37
C GLN A 130 0.86 -4.05 16.12
N GLY A 131 1.56 -3.66 17.19
CA GLY A 131 3.02 -3.47 17.21
C GLY A 131 3.47 -2.04 16.94
N TYR A 132 4.78 -1.84 16.82
CA TYR A 132 5.33 -0.56 16.42
C TYR A 132 5.10 -0.39 14.91
N ILE A 133 4.02 0.29 14.53
CA ILE A 133 3.62 0.44 13.13
C ILE A 133 4.30 1.67 12.52
N GLN A 134 5.07 1.45 11.46
CA GLN A 134 5.66 2.51 10.64
C GLN A 134 5.48 2.18 9.16
N VAL A 135 4.68 2.98 8.46
CA VAL A 135 4.49 2.88 7.02
C VAL A 135 4.99 4.17 6.40
N SER A 136 5.96 4.08 5.50
CA SER A 136 6.43 5.27 4.79
C SER A 136 6.76 5.02 3.33
N ASN A 137 6.52 6.03 2.51
CA ASN A 137 6.72 5.97 1.07
C ASN A 137 5.97 4.80 0.43
N MET A 138 4.71 4.62 0.81
CA MET A 138 3.87 3.54 0.32
C MET A 138 2.91 4.03 -0.77
N ASN A 139 2.71 3.23 -1.81
CA ASN A 139 1.65 3.44 -2.79
C ASN A 139 0.65 2.28 -2.73
N THR A 140 -0.64 2.59 -2.63
CA THR A 140 -1.73 1.59 -2.70
C THR A 140 -2.75 2.06 -3.72
N SER A 141 -3.04 1.25 -4.74
CA SER A 141 -3.79 1.75 -5.90
C SER A 141 -4.59 0.73 -6.71
N ASN A 142 -5.65 1.22 -7.35
CA ASN A 142 -6.49 0.46 -8.27
C ASN A 142 -7.12 -0.77 -7.59
N HIS A 143 -7.71 -0.57 -6.42
CA HIS A 143 -8.31 -1.63 -5.61
C HIS A 143 -9.82 -1.56 -5.65
N GLU A 144 -10.47 -2.71 -5.85
CA GLU A 144 -11.91 -2.88 -5.63
C GLU A 144 -12.07 -3.98 -4.57
N ILE A 145 -12.29 -3.55 -3.32
CA ILE A 145 -12.30 -4.42 -2.14
C ILE A 145 -13.47 -4.02 -1.26
N THR A 146 -14.17 -5.00 -0.69
CA THR A 146 -15.42 -4.75 0.05
C THR A 146 -15.22 -3.83 1.26
N TYR A 147 -14.18 -4.08 2.06
CA TYR A 147 -13.79 -3.35 3.27
C TYR A 147 -12.43 -2.65 3.09
N ASP A 148 -12.34 -1.39 3.49
CA ASP A 148 -11.07 -0.66 3.69
C ASP A 148 -10.10 -0.75 2.51
N ALA A 149 -10.61 -0.50 1.30
CA ALA A 149 -9.98 -0.97 0.07
C ALA A 149 -8.49 -0.64 -0.08
N ALA A 150 -8.05 0.55 0.35
CA ALA A 150 -6.64 0.92 0.28
C ALA A 150 -5.81 0.22 1.37
N TYR A 151 -6.22 0.29 2.63
CA TYR A 151 -5.52 -0.31 3.76
C TYR A 151 -6.33 -0.37 5.04
N LEU A 152 -5.89 -1.27 5.91
CA LEU A 152 -6.34 -1.38 7.29
C LEU A 152 -5.12 -1.34 8.24
N ILE A 153 -5.07 -0.33 9.11
CA ILE A 153 -4.02 -0.19 10.13
C ILE A 153 -4.67 0.06 11.49
N GLN A 154 -4.35 -0.76 12.49
CA GLN A 154 -5.00 -0.65 13.80
C GLN A 154 -4.14 -1.12 14.98
N PHE A 155 -4.47 -0.61 16.17
CA PHE A 155 -3.86 -0.96 17.45
C PHE A 155 -2.33 -0.76 17.57
N PRO A 156 -1.73 0.35 17.09
CA PRO A 156 -0.29 0.57 17.25
C PRO A 156 0.14 0.56 18.73
N THR A 157 1.26 -0.08 19.02
CA THR A 157 1.99 0.11 20.28
C THR A 157 2.70 1.46 20.22
N GLY A 158 2.18 2.46 20.94
CA GLY A 158 2.64 3.84 20.87
C GLY A 158 1.93 4.62 19.78
N THR A 159 2.66 5.43 19.01
CA THR A 159 2.11 6.19 17.87
C THR A 159 2.39 5.45 16.56
N GLY A 160 1.33 5.10 15.83
CA GLY A 160 1.42 4.61 14.46
C GLY A 160 1.79 5.73 13.50
N ILE A 161 2.77 5.49 12.63
CA ILE A 161 3.26 6.50 11.68
C ILE A 161 2.88 6.09 10.26
N LEU A 162 2.21 6.98 9.54
CA LEU A 162 2.03 6.91 8.09
C LEU A 162 2.64 8.17 7.48
N ASN A 163 3.63 8.04 6.60
CA ASN A 163 4.31 9.21 6.05
C ASN A 163 4.64 9.05 4.56
N LEU A 164 4.40 10.08 3.75
CA LEU A 164 4.69 10.02 2.30
C LEU A 164 3.94 8.87 1.62
N THR A 165 2.71 8.58 2.03
CA THR A 165 1.93 7.46 1.50
C THR A 165 0.83 7.98 0.57
N THR A 166 0.63 7.32 -0.56
CA THR A 166 -0.49 7.60 -1.48
C THR A 166 -1.45 6.43 -1.53
N ALA A 167 -2.73 6.76 -1.40
CA ALA A 167 -3.84 5.88 -1.71
C ALA A 167 -4.62 6.46 -2.89
N PHE A 168 -4.63 5.73 -4.01
CA PHE A 168 -5.13 6.22 -5.29
C PHE A 168 -6.12 5.26 -5.94
N ASN A 169 -7.25 5.78 -6.41
CA ASN A 169 -8.20 5.02 -7.23
C ASN A 169 -8.62 3.69 -6.56
N THR A 170 -9.08 3.78 -5.31
CA THR A 170 -9.58 2.62 -4.57
C THR A 170 -11.08 2.76 -4.35
N SER A 171 -11.80 1.64 -4.34
CA SER A 171 -13.25 1.60 -4.14
C SER A 171 -13.67 0.54 -3.12
N SER A 172 -14.57 0.94 -2.21
CA SER A 172 -15.17 0.08 -1.19
C SER A 172 -16.64 0.42 -0.94
N LYS A 173 -17.36 -0.50 -0.29
CA LYS A 173 -18.83 -0.42 -0.17
C LYS A 173 -19.41 -0.64 1.22
N GLU A 174 -18.70 -1.27 2.16
CA GLU A 174 -19.24 -1.61 3.48
C GLU A 174 -18.64 -0.73 4.59
N GLU A 175 -17.34 -0.81 4.85
CA GLU A 175 -16.73 -0.14 6.02
C GLU A 175 -16.15 1.24 5.73
N ALA A 176 -15.00 1.35 5.07
CA ALA A 176 -14.41 2.61 4.61
C ALA A 176 -13.49 2.37 3.41
N GLY A 177 -12.87 3.43 2.86
CA GLY A 177 -11.75 3.31 1.92
C GLY A 177 -10.41 3.06 2.62
N MET A 178 -10.24 3.63 3.82
CA MET A 178 -9.06 3.47 4.68
C MET A 178 -9.47 3.35 6.14
N PHE A 179 -8.72 2.56 6.90
CA PHE A 179 -9.00 2.32 8.31
C PHE A 179 -7.77 2.61 9.18
N ASN A 180 -7.87 3.60 10.07
CA ASN A 180 -6.86 3.97 11.08
C ASN A 180 -7.52 4.01 12.46
N ASN A 181 -7.56 2.90 13.19
CA ASN A 181 -8.43 2.78 14.38
C ASN A 181 -7.69 2.32 15.64
N ASP A 182 -8.31 2.58 16.79
CA ASP A 182 -7.91 2.07 18.10
C ASP A 182 -6.44 2.39 18.47
N GLY A 183 -6.05 3.65 18.33
CA GLY A 183 -4.70 4.09 18.64
C GLY A 183 -4.41 5.56 18.37
N THR A 184 -3.14 5.95 18.54
CA THR A 184 -2.68 7.28 18.15
C THR A 184 -1.95 7.17 16.82
N PHE A 185 -2.37 7.94 15.82
CA PHE A 185 -1.79 7.96 14.49
C PHE A 185 -1.31 9.36 14.13
N LYS A 186 -0.10 9.41 13.57
CA LYS A 186 0.46 10.60 12.92
C LYS A 186 0.60 10.30 11.44
N ILE A 187 -0.22 10.98 10.65
CA ILE A 187 -0.36 10.81 9.21
C ILE A 187 0.16 12.09 8.57
N THR A 188 1.32 12.02 7.93
CA THR A 188 2.02 13.20 7.42
C THR A 188 2.33 13.08 5.94
N LYS A 189 2.12 14.17 5.19
CA LYS A 189 2.52 14.22 3.78
C LYS A 189 1.93 13.08 2.94
N CYS A 190 0.68 12.71 3.19
CA CYS A 190 0.01 11.62 2.47
C CYS A 190 -0.96 12.17 1.43
N ASN A 191 -1.15 11.42 0.33
CA ASN A 191 -2.14 11.75 -0.69
C ASN A 191 -3.28 10.73 -0.71
N TYR A 192 -4.50 11.26 -0.81
CA TYR A 192 -5.74 10.51 -0.90
C TYR A 192 -6.44 10.98 -2.17
N LEU A 193 -6.28 10.21 -3.24
CA LEU A 193 -6.59 10.63 -4.60
C LEU A 193 -7.64 9.72 -5.24
N SER A 194 -8.76 10.28 -5.72
CA SER A 194 -9.76 9.54 -6.51
C SER A 194 -10.31 8.29 -5.83
N ASN A 195 -10.41 8.27 -4.48
CA ASN A 195 -10.95 7.13 -3.76
C ASN A 195 -12.47 7.25 -3.63
N THR A 196 -13.16 6.12 -3.71
CA THR A 196 -14.62 6.06 -3.65
C THR A 196 -15.08 5.14 -2.52
N TYR A 197 -15.95 5.66 -1.65
CA TYR A 197 -16.67 4.86 -0.66
C TYR A 197 -18.17 5.01 -0.89
N THR A 198 -18.86 3.91 -1.19
CA THR A 198 -20.31 3.94 -1.50
C THR A 198 -21.21 3.50 -0.35
N GLY A 199 -20.63 3.20 0.83
CA GLY A 199 -21.42 2.87 2.00
C GLY A 199 -22.05 4.11 2.65
N SER A 200 -23.03 3.88 3.54
CA SER A 200 -23.83 4.96 4.13
C SER A 200 -23.35 5.41 5.51
N ASP A 201 -22.73 4.52 6.28
CA ASP A 201 -22.65 4.71 7.73
C ASP A 201 -21.35 5.40 8.16
N ASN A 202 -20.27 5.20 7.41
CA ASN A 202 -18.92 5.64 7.74
C ASN A 202 -18.39 6.69 6.74
N GLY A 203 -17.12 7.06 6.90
CA GLY A 203 -16.41 7.96 5.99
C GLY A 203 -15.48 7.20 5.06
N ILE A 204 -14.93 7.92 4.08
CA ILE A 204 -13.84 7.40 3.23
C ILE A 204 -12.67 6.93 4.11
N ILE A 205 -12.40 7.61 5.23
CA ILE A 205 -11.37 7.27 6.18
C ILE A 205 -11.97 7.12 7.58
N ILE A 206 -11.74 5.98 8.22
CA ILE A 206 -12.10 5.76 9.64
C ILE A 206 -10.92 6.16 10.53
N CYS A 207 -11.25 6.97 11.53
CA CYS A 207 -10.39 7.47 12.61
C CYS A 207 -11.12 7.39 13.95
N ASP A 208 -11.71 6.24 14.27
CA ASP A 208 -12.48 6.04 15.51
C ASP A 208 -11.59 5.58 16.68
N TYR A 209 -12.14 5.59 17.90
CA TYR A 209 -11.55 5.03 19.13
C TYR A 209 -10.06 5.37 19.36
N GLY A 210 -9.64 6.58 19.01
CA GLY A 210 -8.23 6.95 19.00
C GLY A 210 -8.02 8.43 18.68
N THR A 211 -6.77 8.78 18.39
CA THR A 211 -6.41 10.12 17.88
C THR A 211 -5.73 9.98 16.54
N CYS A 212 -6.29 10.57 15.50
CA CYS A 212 -5.64 10.66 14.19
C CYS A 212 -5.28 12.11 13.92
N THR A 213 -4.02 12.35 13.57
CA THR A 213 -3.56 13.68 13.16
C THR A 213 -3.08 13.63 11.72
N PHE A 214 -3.73 14.41 10.86
CA PHE A 214 -3.34 14.62 9.46
C PHE A 214 -2.59 15.95 9.35
N PHE A 215 -1.41 15.91 8.75
CA PHE A 215 -0.54 17.07 8.58
C PHE A 215 0.10 17.08 7.20
N ASP A 216 0.02 18.18 6.46
CA ASP A 216 0.55 18.30 5.09
C ASP A 216 -0.07 17.29 4.11
N CYS A 217 -1.32 16.85 4.30
CA CYS A 217 -1.94 15.82 3.45
C CYS A 217 -2.80 16.44 2.33
N SER A 218 -2.93 15.74 1.21
CA SER A 218 -3.79 16.14 0.08
C SER A 218 -4.96 15.17 -0.10
N PHE A 219 -6.16 15.72 -0.27
CA PHE A 219 -7.40 14.99 -0.54
C PHE A 219 -8.03 15.52 -1.82
N MET A 220 -7.97 14.75 -2.91
CA MET A 220 -8.44 15.20 -4.22
C MET A 220 -9.31 14.18 -4.91
N ASN A 221 -10.38 14.63 -5.57
CA ASN A 221 -11.29 13.81 -6.38
C ASN A 221 -11.92 12.61 -5.64
N ASN A 222 -11.98 12.63 -4.31
CA ASN A 222 -12.57 11.53 -3.55
C ASN A 222 -14.10 11.65 -3.52
N LYS A 223 -14.78 10.51 -3.49
CA LYS A 223 -16.24 10.40 -3.50
C LYS A 223 -16.69 9.56 -2.31
N GLY A 224 -17.69 10.03 -1.57
CA GLY A 224 -18.31 9.23 -0.52
C GLY A 224 -19.28 10.02 0.35
N ASN A 225 -19.87 9.39 1.35
CA ASN A 225 -20.84 10.10 2.20
C ASN A 225 -20.16 11.23 3.01
N LYS A 226 -19.05 10.91 3.67
CA LYS A 226 -18.24 11.85 4.47
C LYS A 226 -16.76 11.52 4.30
N PHE A 227 -15.88 12.49 4.53
CA PHE A 227 -14.44 12.20 4.50
C PHE A 227 -14.01 11.29 5.64
N PHE A 228 -14.34 11.70 6.86
CA PHE A 228 -13.86 11.07 8.07
C PHE A 228 -15.03 10.52 8.86
N TYR A 229 -14.83 9.35 9.44
CA TYR A 229 -15.59 8.88 10.58
C TYR A 229 -14.72 8.99 11.83
N GLY A 230 -15.23 9.65 12.87
CA GLY A 230 -14.44 10.12 14.01
C GLY A 230 -14.05 11.60 13.87
N ASN A 231 -13.24 12.10 14.82
CA ASN A 231 -12.84 13.51 14.90
C ASN A 231 -11.32 13.65 14.80
N PRO A 232 -10.72 13.53 13.60
CA PRO A 232 -9.29 13.71 13.45
C PRO A 232 -8.87 15.18 13.61
N ASN A 233 -7.63 15.38 14.05
CA ASN A 233 -6.98 16.69 13.97
C ASN A 233 -6.42 16.87 12.56
N ILE A 234 -6.89 17.88 11.83
CA ILE A 234 -6.47 18.16 10.46
C ILE A 234 -5.73 19.50 10.48
N ASN A 235 -4.51 19.52 9.96
CA ASN A 235 -3.68 20.72 9.94
C ASN A 235 -2.92 20.81 8.61
N HIS A 236 -2.92 21.99 7.99
CA HIS A 236 -2.16 22.26 6.77
C HIS A 236 -2.44 21.21 5.66
N CYS A 237 -3.72 20.89 5.43
CA CYS A 237 -4.13 19.88 4.46
C CYS A 237 -4.89 20.51 3.30
N TYR A 238 -4.71 19.96 2.10
CA TYR A 238 -5.33 20.43 0.87
C TYR A 238 -6.55 19.59 0.49
N PHE A 239 -7.64 20.25 0.09
CA PHE A 239 -8.87 19.59 -0.37
C PHE A 239 -9.30 20.19 -1.72
N LYS A 240 -9.49 19.34 -2.74
CA LYS A 240 -9.94 19.79 -4.07
C LYS A 240 -10.87 18.78 -4.75
N ASP A 241 -11.94 19.27 -5.36
CA ASP A 241 -12.80 18.50 -6.27
C ASP A 241 -13.36 17.20 -5.65
N ASN A 242 -13.66 17.20 -4.35
CA ASN A 242 -14.21 16.03 -3.67
C ASN A 242 -15.74 16.09 -3.62
N GLU A 243 -16.38 14.93 -3.79
CA GLU A 243 -17.82 14.75 -3.74
C GLU A 243 -18.21 14.06 -2.42
N VAL A 244 -18.30 14.85 -1.35
CA VAL A 244 -18.76 14.41 -0.03
C VAL A 244 -19.85 15.30 0.54
N SER A 245 -20.72 14.75 1.39
CA SER A 245 -21.82 15.50 2.02
C SER A 245 -21.38 16.28 3.26
N ASP A 246 -20.33 15.81 3.95
CA ASP A 246 -19.81 16.40 5.17
C ASP A 246 -18.32 16.77 5.01
N TYR A 247 -18.06 18.09 5.02
CA TYR A 247 -16.71 18.65 4.92
C TYR A 247 -16.17 18.97 6.32
N PRO A 248 -14.88 18.73 6.59
CA PRO A 248 -14.28 19.10 7.87
C PRO A 248 -14.46 20.60 8.14
N ASN A 249 -14.87 20.94 9.37
CA ASN A 249 -14.88 22.33 9.83
C ASN A 249 -13.44 22.81 10.05
N ASN A 250 -13.12 24.06 9.68
CA ASN A 250 -11.79 24.70 9.83
C ASN A 250 -10.68 24.12 8.93
N ILE A 251 -10.87 24.15 7.62
CA ILE A 251 -9.82 23.80 6.66
C ILE A 251 -8.92 25.03 6.45
N ASP A 252 -7.77 25.06 7.09
CA ASP A 252 -6.64 25.90 6.66
C ASP A 252 -6.02 25.25 5.42
N SER A 253 -6.70 25.43 4.29
CA SER A 253 -6.29 24.86 3.00
C SER A 253 -5.02 25.55 2.53
N VAL A 254 -4.02 24.76 2.19
CA VAL A 254 -2.72 25.22 1.69
C VAL A 254 -2.49 24.72 0.28
N ASP A 255 -1.39 25.11 -0.35
CA ASP A 255 -1.05 24.56 -1.67
C ASP A 255 -0.98 23.02 -1.60
N PRO A 256 -1.37 22.32 -2.68
CA PRO A 256 -1.28 20.86 -2.70
C PRO A 256 0.13 20.45 -2.31
N LEU A 257 0.23 19.44 -1.45
CA LEU A 257 1.50 18.74 -1.27
C LEU A 257 1.99 18.36 -2.66
N ASP A 258 3.21 18.79 -2.98
CA ASP A 258 3.77 18.69 -4.32
C ASP A 258 3.50 17.29 -4.88
N SER A 259 2.88 17.22 -6.06
CA SER A 259 2.51 15.97 -6.74
C SER A 259 3.72 15.07 -7.06
N PHE A 260 4.91 15.49 -6.66
CA PHE A 260 6.21 14.86 -6.77
C PHE A 260 6.56 13.94 -5.60
N ILE A 261 5.59 13.41 -4.83
CA ILE A 261 5.92 12.23 -4.02
C ILE A 261 6.24 11.08 -4.99
N SER A 262 7.53 10.86 -5.21
CA SER A 262 8.03 9.70 -5.93
C SER A 262 7.84 8.47 -5.07
N HIS A 263 6.72 7.77 -5.26
CA HIS A 263 6.54 6.46 -4.67
C HIS A 263 7.40 5.40 -5.36
N TYR A 264 7.72 4.34 -4.63
CA TYR A 264 8.21 3.12 -5.25
C TYR A 264 7.15 2.62 -6.23
N THR A 265 7.42 2.73 -7.54
CA THR A 265 6.36 2.60 -8.55
C THR A 265 5.98 1.13 -8.79
N THR A 266 4.71 0.93 -9.13
CA THR A 266 4.20 -0.37 -9.61
C THR A 266 4.76 -0.76 -10.97
N ASP A 267 5.37 0.15 -11.72
CA ASP A 267 5.97 -0.17 -13.02
C ASP A 267 7.10 -1.18 -12.83
N LYS A 268 7.84 -1.07 -11.72
CA LYS A 268 8.82 -2.08 -11.31
C LYS A 268 8.18 -3.41 -10.91
N CYS A 269 6.91 -3.47 -10.53
CA CYS A 269 6.20 -4.75 -10.29
C CYS A 269 6.08 -5.57 -11.56
N TYR A 270 5.59 -4.92 -12.62
CA TYR A 270 5.28 -5.54 -13.89
C TYR A 270 6.54 -5.71 -14.74
N ASP A 271 7.38 -4.68 -14.81
CA ASP A 271 8.63 -4.69 -15.57
C ASP A 271 9.60 -5.73 -15.02
N THR A 272 9.73 -5.89 -13.69
CA THR A 272 10.63 -6.92 -13.14
C THR A 272 10.17 -8.33 -13.51
N TYR A 273 8.86 -8.61 -13.51
CA TYR A 273 8.33 -9.89 -13.96
C TYR A 273 8.56 -10.11 -15.46
N TYR A 274 8.25 -9.10 -16.28
CA TYR A 274 8.33 -9.19 -17.73
C TYR A 274 9.79 -9.25 -18.23
N PHE A 275 10.70 -8.44 -17.68
CA PHE A 275 12.12 -8.47 -18.04
C PHE A 275 12.81 -9.77 -17.66
N TYR A 276 12.49 -10.36 -16.50
CA TYR A 276 13.11 -11.61 -16.06
C TYR A 276 12.73 -12.77 -16.98
N TYR A 277 11.44 -12.90 -17.32
CA TYR A 277 10.96 -13.97 -18.21
C TYR A 277 11.22 -13.75 -19.70
N ARG A 278 11.50 -12.52 -20.14
CA ARG A 278 11.91 -12.25 -21.52
C ARG A 278 13.39 -12.57 -21.77
N ASN A 279 14.23 -12.55 -20.74
CA ASN A 279 15.67 -12.84 -20.83
C ASN A 279 15.98 -14.34 -20.72
N ASP A 280 15.17 -15.10 -20.00
CA ASP A 280 15.21 -16.56 -20.04
C ASP A 280 14.36 -17.04 -21.22
N ASN A 281 14.96 -17.54 -22.31
CA ASN A 281 14.32 -18.01 -23.56
C ASN A 281 13.20 -19.07 -23.37
N ILE A 282 12.10 -18.71 -22.73
CA ILE A 282 10.93 -19.53 -22.51
C ILE A 282 9.85 -18.99 -23.43
N ASN A 283 9.55 -19.74 -24.48
CA ASN A 283 8.34 -19.55 -25.29
C ASN A 283 7.11 -19.69 -24.37
N LEU A 284 6.67 -18.58 -23.78
CA LEU A 284 5.41 -18.53 -23.05
C LEU A 284 4.26 -18.64 -24.07
N PRO A 285 3.38 -19.65 -23.95
CA PRO A 285 2.29 -19.84 -24.90
C PRO A 285 1.24 -18.73 -24.75
N ASN A 286 1.09 -17.91 -25.79
CA ASN A 286 -0.09 -17.08 -26.11
C ASN A 286 -0.76 -16.29 -24.96
N PHE A 287 0.00 -15.73 -24.03
CA PHE A 287 -0.55 -14.81 -23.02
C PHE A 287 -0.78 -13.38 -23.56
N GLU A 288 -0.28 -13.08 -24.76
CA GLU A 288 -0.40 -11.76 -25.44
C GLU A 288 -1.84 -11.35 -25.81
N VAL A 289 -2.83 -12.24 -25.76
CA VAL A 289 -4.18 -11.93 -26.27
C VAL A 289 -5.16 -11.44 -25.20
N ASN A 290 -4.90 -11.68 -23.90
CA ASN A 290 -5.83 -11.30 -22.83
C ASN A 290 -5.49 -9.96 -22.15
N VAL A 291 -4.22 -9.55 -22.13
CA VAL A 291 -3.79 -8.29 -21.48
C VAL A 291 -4.18 -7.05 -22.30
N ILE A 292 -4.18 -7.14 -23.63
CA ILE A 292 -4.70 -6.07 -24.50
C ILE A 292 -6.24 -5.95 -24.34
N ARG A 293 -6.93 -7.05 -24.00
CA ARG A 293 -8.39 -7.02 -23.80
C ARG A 293 -8.82 -6.38 -22.47
N SER A 294 -8.04 -6.47 -21.40
CA SER A 294 -8.37 -5.78 -20.14
C SER A 294 -8.17 -4.27 -20.24
N TYR A 295 -7.18 -3.81 -21.01
CA TYR A 295 -7.03 -2.39 -21.36
C TYR A 295 -8.13 -1.92 -22.32
N LYS A 296 -8.45 -2.68 -23.39
CA LYS A 296 -9.52 -2.30 -24.34
C LYS A 296 -10.93 -2.30 -23.77
N ARG A 297 -11.17 -2.95 -22.63
CA ARG A 297 -12.50 -2.95 -21.99
C ARG A 297 -12.79 -1.65 -21.23
N TYR A 298 -11.75 -0.86 -20.93
CA TYR A 298 -11.90 0.50 -20.37
C TYR A 298 -12.09 1.56 -21.46
N ASP A 299 -11.68 1.29 -22.70
CA ASP A 299 -11.78 2.25 -23.82
C ASP A 299 -13.07 2.13 -24.64
N ASN A 300 -13.98 1.18 -24.34
CA ASN A 300 -15.19 0.98 -25.14
C ASN A 300 -16.42 0.61 -24.30
N GLU A 301 -16.92 1.57 -23.54
CA GLU A 301 -18.36 1.71 -23.29
C GLU A 301 -18.70 3.21 -23.38
N ASN A 302 -18.73 3.73 -24.61
CA ASN A 302 -19.58 4.83 -25.09
C ASN A 302 -19.13 5.24 -26.49
N GLU A 303 -19.59 4.50 -27.52
CA GLU A 303 -19.82 5.13 -28.81
C GLU A 303 -21.03 6.04 -28.66
N ASN A 304 -20.80 7.25 -28.12
CA ASN A 304 -21.54 8.47 -28.40
C ASN A 304 -20.68 9.65 -27.90
N GLU A 305 -20.31 10.47 -28.88
CA GLU A 305 -19.61 11.76 -28.83
C GLU A 305 -19.60 12.48 -27.48
N GLU A 306 -18.41 12.60 -26.88
CA GLU A 306 -17.96 13.82 -26.22
C GLU A 306 -16.42 13.86 -26.29
N GLU A 307 -15.86 14.93 -26.88
CA GLU A 307 -14.43 15.20 -26.97
C GLU A 307 -13.83 15.36 -25.56
N GLY A 308 -13.46 14.25 -24.94
CA GLY A 308 -12.61 14.21 -23.75
C GLY A 308 -11.18 14.59 -24.10
N ASN A 309 -10.70 15.65 -23.47
CA ASN A 309 -9.51 16.41 -23.80
C ASN A 309 -8.21 15.56 -23.76
N GLU A 310 -7.72 15.10 -24.92
CA GLU A 310 -6.44 14.37 -25.11
C GLU A 310 -5.21 15.04 -24.44
N ASN A 311 -5.31 16.34 -24.12
CA ASN A 311 -4.29 17.09 -23.40
C ASN A 311 -4.22 16.75 -21.89
N GLU A 312 -5.29 16.29 -21.24
CA GLU A 312 -5.27 15.95 -19.81
C GLU A 312 -4.59 14.60 -19.54
N ILE A 313 -4.86 13.59 -20.37
CA ILE A 313 -4.24 12.26 -20.24
C ILE A 313 -2.74 12.31 -20.55
N ASN A 314 -2.34 13.06 -21.58
CA ASN A 314 -0.93 13.28 -21.93
C ASN A 314 -0.20 14.12 -20.87
N ASN A 315 -0.88 15.02 -20.16
CA ASN A 315 -0.31 15.72 -19.01
C ASN A 315 -0.13 14.81 -17.80
N ILE A 316 -1.09 13.92 -17.51
CA ILE A 316 -0.98 12.96 -16.40
C ILE A 316 0.16 11.94 -16.64
N GLN A 317 0.35 11.47 -17.88
CA GLN A 317 1.46 10.59 -18.25
C GLN A 317 2.83 11.28 -18.20
N ASN A 318 2.91 12.54 -18.64
CA ASN A 318 4.15 13.33 -18.54
C ASN A 318 4.48 13.76 -17.10
N ILE A 319 3.46 13.90 -16.24
CA ILE A 319 3.64 14.09 -14.80
C ILE A 319 4.25 12.83 -14.20
N ALA A 320 3.74 11.64 -14.51
CA ALA A 320 4.23 10.36 -14.00
C ALA A 320 5.67 10.01 -14.44
N LEU A 321 6.09 10.43 -15.65
CA LEU A 321 7.42 10.13 -16.19
C LEU A 321 8.54 11.06 -15.67
N ASN A 322 8.22 12.24 -15.14
CA ASN A 322 9.21 13.22 -14.64
C ASN A 322 9.45 13.15 -13.11
N VAL A 323 8.85 12.17 -12.41
CA VAL A 323 8.74 12.08 -10.93
C VAL A 323 10.03 11.65 -10.19
N TYR A 324 11.08 11.19 -10.87
CA TYR A 324 12.20 10.53 -10.19
C TYR A 324 13.25 11.49 -9.63
N LYS A 325 13.16 11.90 -8.35
CA LYS A 325 14.34 12.40 -7.60
C LYS A 325 14.28 12.56 -6.07
N THR A 326 13.37 11.91 -5.34
CA THR A 326 13.43 11.98 -3.86
C THR A 326 14.27 10.84 -3.29
N SER A 327 15.34 11.17 -2.56
CA SER A 327 16.30 10.20 -2.05
C SER A 327 15.88 9.63 -0.69
N PHE A 328 16.14 8.34 -0.48
CA PHE A 328 16.06 7.56 0.78
C PHE A 328 16.50 8.31 2.06
N ALA A 329 17.41 9.28 1.94
CA ALA A 329 17.88 10.10 3.05
C ALA A 329 16.80 10.99 3.69
N GLU A 330 15.76 11.39 2.95
CA GLU A 330 14.67 12.20 3.49
C GLU A 330 13.64 11.37 4.27
N VAL A 331 13.45 10.10 3.90
CA VAL A 331 12.61 9.13 4.63
C VAL A 331 13.22 8.79 5.99
N LEU A 332 14.57 8.77 6.07
CA LEU A 332 15.30 8.53 7.31
C LEU A 332 15.46 9.77 8.21
N ASN A 333 15.32 10.99 7.67
CA ASN A 333 15.39 12.25 8.43
C ASN A 333 14.06 12.58 9.14
N LEU A 334 13.34 11.57 9.63
CA LEU A 334 12.44 11.76 10.76
C LEU A 334 13.30 12.27 11.92
N PRO A 335 12.98 13.43 12.55
CA PRO A 335 13.74 13.93 13.67
C PRO A 335 13.84 12.81 14.70
N SER A 336 15.05 12.61 15.24
CA SER A 336 15.31 11.75 16.37
C SER A 336 14.31 12.05 17.49
N LEU A 337 13.22 11.29 17.57
CA LEU A 337 12.25 11.28 18.67
C LEU A 337 12.80 10.52 19.89
N PHE A 338 14.12 10.52 20.04
CA PHE A 338 14.82 10.22 21.27
C PHE A 338 15.32 11.54 21.86
N SER A 339 14.41 12.25 22.51
CA SER A 339 14.69 13.13 23.65
C SER A 339 13.51 13.07 24.61
#